data_AF-A0A970BKD2-F1
#
_entry.id   AF-A0A970BKD2-F1
#
_cell.length_a   1.000
_cell.length_b   1.000
_cell.length_c   1.000
_cell.angle_alpha   90.00
_cell.angle_beta   90.00
_cell.angle_gamma   90.00
#
_symmetry.space_group_name_H-M   'P 1'
#
loop_
_entity.id
_entity.type
_entity.pdbx_description
1 polymer ?
#
loop_
_entity_poly.entity_id
_entity_poly.type
_entity_poly.pdbx_seq_one_letter_code
_entity_poly.pdbx_strand_id
1 'polypeptide(L)'
;MFSVCFSQENKSVICNLRTTEKWRIFAEEEKYSQALEILFDSIESSNCKNKNSIYWHIGQVYAYDNDYQTAIKYLKKSSDIFSLTFDRDWRLYYKGTIAFLKRDKNKLEKIGTKLCAKHSAYYYRNVCVVKSLNENFDDTYKNAYEKAKQYQE
;
A
#
# COMPACT_ATOMS: atom_id res chain seq x y z
N MET A 1 17.70 -44.60 -22.02
CA MET A 1 18.27 -43.39 -21.39
C MET A 1 17.35 -42.23 -21.77
N PHE A 2 16.28 -42.00 -20.99
CA PHE A 2 15.28 -40.97 -21.29
C PHE A 2 15.72 -39.66 -20.62
N SER A 3 16.17 -38.71 -21.44
CA SER A 3 16.48 -37.35 -20.99
C SER A 3 15.18 -36.57 -20.87
N VAL A 4 14.80 -36.22 -19.65
CA VAL A 4 13.63 -35.38 -19.36
C VAL A 4 13.99 -33.93 -19.71
N CYS A 5 13.36 -33.37 -20.74
CA CYS A 5 13.34 -31.93 -20.97
C CYS A 5 12.51 -31.26 -19.87
N PHE A 6 13.18 -30.65 -18.89
CA PHE A 6 12.55 -29.66 -18.03
C PHE A 6 12.21 -28.44 -18.90
N SER A 7 10.92 -28.19 -19.09
CA SER A 7 10.46 -26.89 -19.58
C SER A 7 10.91 -25.83 -18.58
N GLN A 8 11.79 -24.93 -19.01
CA GLN A 8 12.07 -23.70 -18.28
C GLN A 8 10.77 -22.89 -18.21
N GLU A 9 10.04 -23.01 -17.10
CA GLU A 9 8.99 -22.07 -16.78
C GLU A 9 9.58 -20.66 -16.79
N ASN A 10 8.97 -19.82 -17.62
CA ASN A 10 9.46 -18.51 -17.97
C ASN A 10 9.37 -17.59 -16.75
N LYS A 11 10.44 -17.54 -15.93
CA LYS A 11 10.58 -16.72 -14.71
C LYS A 11 10.36 -15.21 -14.93
N SER A 12 10.28 -14.75 -16.18
CA SER A 12 9.92 -13.36 -16.51
C SER A 12 8.43 -13.04 -16.32
N VAL A 13 7.56 -14.05 -16.31
CA VAL A 13 6.09 -13.90 -16.22
C VAL A 13 5.59 -13.79 -14.77
N ILE A 14 6.41 -14.16 -13.78
CA ILE A 14 6.04 -14.19 -12.36
C ILE A 14 5.80 -12.78 -11.77
N CYS A 15 6.26 -11.72 -12.44
CA CYS A 15 6.04 -10.35 -12.01
C CYS A 15 4.75 -9.70 -12.60
N ASN A 16 3.94 -10.43 -13.39
CA ASN A 16 2.80 -9.84 -14.09
C ASN A 16 1.42 -10.40 -13.66
N LEU A 17 0.60 -9.48 -13.15
CA LEU A 17 -0.87 -9.45 -13.09
C LEU A 17 -1.63 -10.48 -12.24
N ARG A 18 -1.08 -11.65 -11.88
CA ARG A 18 -1.78 -12.62 -10.99
C ARG A 18 -1.41 -12.50 -9.51
N THR A 19 -0.23 -11.96 -9.21
CA THR A 19 0.30 -11.74 -7.84
C THR A 19 -0.13 -10.40 -7.24
N THR A 20 -0.61 -9.44 -8.04
CA THR A 20 -0.88 -8.06 -7.61
C THR A 20 -2.07 -7.89 -6.67
N GLU A 21 -2.96 -8.87 -6.56
CA GLU A 21 -4.18 -8.77 -5.73
C GLU A 21 -4.33 -9.89 -4.68
N LYS A 22 -3.58 -11.00 -4.80
CA LYS A 22 -3.73 -12.15 -3.89
C LYS A 22 -3.38 -11.79 -2.44
N TRP A 23 -2.34 -10.98 -2.25
CA TRP A 23 -2.00 -10.45 -0.93
C TRP A 23 -3.14 -9.62 -0.33
N ARG A 24 -3.88 -8.86 -1.17
CA ARG A 24 -4.99 -8.01 -0.73
C ARG A 24 -6.18 -8.86 -0.27
N ILE A 25 -6.50 -9.93 -1.01
CA ILE A 25 -7.54 -10.90 -0.60
C ILE A 25 -7.20 -11.50 0.76
N PHE A 26 -5.96 -11.99 0.93
CA PHE A 26 -5.53 -12.51 2.23
C PHE A 26 -5.57 -11.46 3.34
N ALA A 27 -5.20 -10.22 3.05
CA ALA A 27 -5.25 -9.15 4.03
C ALA A 27 -6.69 -8.76 4.41
N GLU A 28 -7.64 -8.78 3.47
CA GLU A 28 -9.08 -8.58 3.73
C GLU A 28 -9.67 -9.73 4.57
N GLU A 29 -9.21 -10.96 4.34
CA GLU A 29 -9.53 -12.16 5.14
C GLU A 29 -8.73 -12.28 6.46
N GLU A 30 -7.99 -11.23 6.85
CA GLU A 30 -7.16 -11.18 8.07
C GLU A 30 -6.02 -12.23 8.12
N LYS A 31 -5.68 -12.83 6.98
CA LYS A 31 -4.57 -13.77 6.79
C LYS A 31 -3.26 -13.02 6.55
N TYR A 32 -2.87 -12.15 7.48
CA TYR A 32 -1.75 -11.22 7.31
C TYR A 32 -0.41 -11.92 7.04
N SER A 33 -0.10 -13.02 7.72
CA SER A 33 1.13 -13.78 7.49
C SER A 33 1.24 -14.29 6.05
N GLN A 34 0.13 -14.78 5.48
CA GLN A 34 0.09 -15.28 4.10
C GLN A 34 0.17 -14.13 3.08
N ALA A 35 -0.43 -12.98 3.40
CA ALA A 35 -0.28 -11.77 2.59
C ALA A 35 1.19 -11.30 2.57
N LEU A 36 1.85 -11.30 3.73
CA LEU A 36 3.26 -10.91 3.87
C LEU A 36 4.20 -11.86 3.16
N GLU A 37 3.99 -13.19 3.26
CA GLU A 37 4.78 -14.21 2.55
C GLU A 37 4.83 -13.92 1.04
N ILE A 38 3.68 -13.71 0.41
CA ILE A 38 3.59 -13.35 -1.02
C ILE A 38 4.38 -12.08 -1.34
N LEU A 39 4.27 -11.05 -0.49
CA LEU A 39 4.92 -9.77 -0.73
C LEU A 39 6.44 -9.85 -0.54
N PHE A 40 6.93 -10.61 0.43
CA PHE A 40 8.36 -10.81 0.65
C PHE A 40 8.99 -11.65 -0.45
N ASP A 41 8.35 -12.76 -0.85
CA ASP A 41 8.78 -13.59 -1.98
C ASP A 41 8.92 -12.75 -3.27
N SER A 42 7.98 -11.82 -3.47
CA SER A 42 8.00 -10.91 -4.61
C SER A 42 9.23 -9.98 -4.61
N ILE A 43 9.70 -9.53 -3.45
CA ILE A 43 10.90 -8.68 -3.32
C ILE A 43 12.17 -9.47 -3.61
N GLU A 44 12.24 -10.72 -3.16
CA GLU A 44 13.40 -11.60 -3.32
C GLU A 44 13.60 -12.05 -4.76
N SER A 45 12.52 -12.10 -5.54
CA SER A 45 12.60 -12.36 -6.98
C SER A 45 13.41 -11.27 -7.71
N SER A 46 14.53 -11.65 -8.34
CA SER A 46 15.53 -10.74 -8.93
C SER A 46 15.01 -9.87 -10.09
N ASN A 47 13.78 -10.11 -10.56
CA ASN A 47 13.17 -9.42 -11.69
C ASN A 47 12.14 -8.36 -11.27
N CYS A 48 11.92 -8.14 -9.97
CA CYS A 48 10.92 -7.17 -9.53
C CYS A 48 11.42 -5.71 -9.69
N LYS A 49 10.90 -5.03 -10.71
CA LYS A 49 11.22 -3.61 -10.98
C LYS A 49 10.51 -2.63 -10.03
N ASN A 50 9.46 -3.04 -9.32
CA ASN A 50 8.60 -2.15 -8.52
C ASN A 50 8.60 -2.45 -7.02
N LYS A 51 9.80 -2.56 -6.43
CA LYS A 51 9.98 -2.82 -4.99
C LYS A 51 9.32 -1.76 -4.11
N ASN A 52 9.30 -0.50 -4.58
CA ASN A 52 8.66 0.60 -3.87
C ASN A 52 7.17 0.34 -3.62
N SER A 53 6.41 -0.06 -4.66
CA SER A 53 5.00 -0.41 -4.49
C SER A 53 4.81 -1.61 -3.58
N ILE A 54 5.69 -2.61 -3.63
CA ILE A 54 5.58 -3.78 -2.74
C ILE A 54 5.80 -3.38 -1.27
N TYR A 55 6.81 -2.55 -0.99
CA TYR A 55 7.00 -2.02 0.36
C TYR A 55 5.80 -1.21 0.86
N TRP A 56 5.10 -0.50 -0.03
CA TRP A 56 3.86 0.18 0.33
C TRP A 56 2.81 -0.84 0.81
N HIS A 57 2.57 -1.90 0.04
CA HIS A 57 1.61 -2.94 0.39
C HIS A 57 1.99 -3.70 1.68
N ILE A 58 3.28 -4.01 1.89
CA ILE A 58 3.75 -4.58 3.16
C ILE A 58 3.40 -3.65 4.33
N GLY A 59 3.64 -2.34 4.16
CA GLY A 59 3.25 -1.34 5.14
C GLY A 59 1.75 -1.33 5.42
N GLN A 60 0.91 -1.49 4.39
CA GLN A 60 -0.54 -1.59 4.56
C GLN A 60 -0.97 -2.86 5.30
N VAL A 61 -0.35 -4.01 5.04
CA VAL A 61 -0.68 -5.27 5.73
C VAL A 61 -0.34 -5.18 7.22
N TYR A 62 0.84 -4.66 7.58
CA TYR A 62 1.16 -4.41 8.99
C TYR A 62 0.23 -3.38 9.63
N ALA A 63 -0.24 -2.39 8.87
CA ALA A 63 -1.23 -1.45 9.37
C ALA A 63 -2.61 -2.09 9.58
N TYR A 64 -3.02 -3.05 8.75
CA TYR A 64 -4.24 -3.84 8.99
C TYR A 64 -4.10 -4.72 10.24
N ASP A 65 -2.92 -5.28 10.49
CA ASP A 65 -2.58 -6.06 11.69
C ASP A 65 -2.29 -5.17 12.93
N ASN A 66 -2.56 -3.86 12.85
CA ASN A 66 -2.32 -2.88 13.90
C ASN A 66 -0.86 -2.70 14.38
N ASP A 67 0.13 -3.30 13.73
CA ASP A 67 1.55 -3.01 13.95
C ASP A 67 1.96 -1.73 13.20
N TYR A 68 1.55 -0.58 13.76
CA TYR A 68 1.79 0.73 13.14
C TYR A 68 3.28 1.10 13.10
N GLN A 69 4.08 0.61 14.03
CA GLN A 69 5.52 0.88 14.05
C GLN A 69 6.20 0.21 12.86
N THR A 70 5.92 -1.08 12.62
CA THR A 70 6.46 -1.82 11.48
C THR A 70 5.86 -1.33 10.17
N ALA A 71 4.56 -0.99 10.15
CA ALA A 71 3.91 -0.38 9.00
C ALA A 71 4.66 0.88 8.54
N ILE A 72 4.91 1.83 9.45
CA ILE A 72 5.63 3.07 9.14
C ILE A 72 7.05 2.79 8.63
N LYS A 73 7.74 1.78 9.18
CA LYS A 73 9.08 1.37 8.71
C LYS A 73 9.06 0.94 7.24
N TYR A 74 8.06 0.15 6.83
CA TYR A 74 7.94 -0.31 5.44
C TYR A 74 7.38 0.77 4.50
N LEU A 75 6.39 1.56 4.94
CA LEU A 75 5.92 2.71 4.18
C LEU A 75 7.08 3.66 3.86
N LYS A 76 8.01 3.91 4.80
CA LYS A 76 9.21 4.72 4.51
C LYS A 76 10.13 4.12 3.43
N LYS A 77 10.19 2.81 3.29
CA LYS A 77 10.95 2.14 2.21
C LYS A 77 10.27 2.24 0.85
N SER A 78 8.97 2.52 0.82
CA SER A 78 8.17 2.57 -0.41
C SER A 78 8.31 3.84 -1.24
N SER A 79 9.01 4.86 -0.72
CA SER A 79 9.10 6.16 -1.37
C SER A 79 10.53 6.67 -1.35
N ASP A 80 10.95 7.23 -2.47
CA ASP A 80 12.24 7.89 -2.64
C ASP A 80 12.10 9.41 -2.58
N ILE A 81 13.24 10.13 -2.58
CA ILE A 81 13.24 11.59 -2.56
C ILE A 81 12.55 12.19 -3.80
N PHE A 82 12.64 11.52 -4.95
CA PHE A 82 12.11 12.02 -6.21
C PHE A 82 10.58 12.05 -6.19
N SER A 83 9.95 10.91 -5.89
CA SER A 83 8.49 10.79 -5.72
C SER A 83 7.97 11.75 -4.64
N LEU A 84 8.69 11.88 -3.52
CA LEU A 84 8.35 12.85 -2.46
C LEU A 84 8.66 14.31 -2.82
N THR A 85 9.25 14.61 -3.97
CA THR A 85 9.50 15.98 -4.42
C THR A 85 8.56 16.37 -5.55
N PHE A 86 8.42 15.51 -6.56
CA PHE A 86 7.74 15.84 -7.81
C PHE A 86 6.30 15.31 -7.89
N ASP A 87 5.96 14.25 -7.15
CA ASP A 87 4.57 13.77 -7.10
C ASP A 87 3.85 14.29 -5.85
N ARG A 88 3.18 15.43 -6.03
CA ARG A 88 2.48 16.11 -4.93
C ARG A 88 1.40 15.24 -4.30
N ASP A 89 0.57 14.61 -5.13
CA ASP A 89 -0.63 13.91 -4.67
C ASP A 89 -0.25 12.58 -4.00
N TRP A 90 0.70 11.83 -4.59
CA TRP A 90 1.32 10.67 -3.92
C TRP A 90 1.93 11.06 -2.58
N ARG A 91 2.71 12.15 -2.53
CA ARG A 91 3.32 12.63 -1.29
C ARG A 91 2.30 12.97 -0.22
N LEU A 92 1.20 13.61 -0.59
CA LEU A 92 0.13 13.95 0.36
C LEU A 92 -0.56 12.69 0.87
N TYR A 93 -0.89 11.74 -0.01
CA TYR A 93 -1.40 10.44 0.38
C TYR A 93 -0.46 9.71 1.34
N TYR A 94 0.81 9.55 0.96
CA TYR A 94 1.87 8.97 1.77
C TYR A 94 1.99 9.61 3.16
N LYS A 95 2.05 10.95 3.21
CA LYS A 95 2.19 11.68 4.49
C LYS A 95 0.91 11.59 5.32
N GLY A 96 -0.25 11.54 4.68
CA GLY A 96 -1.56 11.41 5.32
C GLY A 96 -1.67 10.05 6.01
N THR A 97 -1.42 8.97 5.29
CA THR A 97 -1.40 7.62 5.85
C THR A 97 -0.45 7.53 7.05
N ILE A 98 0.77 8.06 6.95
CA ILE A 98 1.71 8.07 8.10
C ILE A 98 1.22 8.94 9.27
N ALA A 99 0.53 10.06 9.01
CA ALA A 99 -0.04 10.89 10.07
C ALA A 99 -1.14 10.15 10.83
N PHE A 100 -2.02 9.42 10.12
CA PHE A 100 -3.02 8.54 10.74
C PHE A 100 -2.36 7.48 11.64
N LEU A 101 -1.38 6.74 11.13
CA LEU A 101 -0.70 5.68 11.88
C LEU A 101 0.07 6.20 13.10
N LYS A 102 0.49 7.46 13.08
CA LYS A 102 1.12 8.15 14.22
C LYS A 102 0.13 8.78 15.19
N ARG A 103 -1.18 8.69 14.91
CA ARG A 103 -2.24 9.39 15.62
C ARG A 103 -2.01 10.92 15.68
N ASP A 104 -1.54 11.50 14.58
CA ASP A 104 -1.33 12.95 14.43
C ASP A 104 -2.51 13.58 13.67
N LYS A 105 -3.61 13.84 14.39
CA LYS A 105 -4.86 14.36 13.84
C LYS A 105 -4.68 15.70 13.12
N ASN A 106 -4.00 16.64 13.78
CA ASN A 106 -3.75 17.99 13.24
C ASN A 106 -3.01 17.95 11.90
N LYS A 107 -2.04 17.04 11.75
CA LYS A 107 -1.32 16.89 10.49
C LYS A 107 -2.16 16.19 9.44
N LEU A 108 -2.92 15.17 9.81
CA LEU A 108 -3.80 14.45 8.90
C LEU A 108 -4.88 15.38 8.32
N GLU A 109 -5.48 16.23 9.14
CA GLU A 109 -6.49 17.22 8.72
C GLU A 109 -5.88 18.22 7.73
N LYS A 110 -4.73 18.81 8.06
CA LYS A 110 -4.01 19.74 7.17
C LYS A 110 -3.67 19.10 5.81
N ILE A 111 -3.33 17.81 5.80
CA ILE A 111 -3.05 17.06 4.56
C ILE A 111 -4.34 16.81 3.79
N GLY A 112 -5.40 16.39 4.48
CA GLY A 112 -6.72 16.17 3.89
C GLY A 112 -7.25 17.41 3.19
N THR A 113 -7.22 18.58 3.85
CA THR A 113 -7.62 19.86 3.25
C THR A 113 -6.82 20.16 1.97
N LYS A 114 -5.50 19.98 1.99
CA LYS A 114 -4.63 20.23 0.83
C LYS A 114 -4.90 19.29 -0.34
N LEU A 115 -5.18 18.02 -0.04
CA LEU A 115 -5.42 17.00 -1.05
C LEU A 115 -6.82 17.14 -1.67
N CYS A 116 -7.85 17.37 -0.86
CA CYS A 116 -9.22 17.61 -1.33
C CYS A 116 -9.35 18.91 -2.15
N ALA A 117 -8.61 19.97 -1.80
CA ALA A 117 -8.67 21.23 -2.53
C ALA A 117 -8.13 21.14 -3.97
N LYS A 118 -7.18 20.23 -4.21
CA LYS A 118 -6.59 20.02 -5.53
C LYS A 118 -5.93 18.65 -5.61
N HIS A 119 -6.42 17.83 -6.53
CA HIS A 119 -5.83 16.54 -6.91
C HIS A 119 -6.11 16.25 -8.39
N SER A 120 -5.31 15.37 -8.98
CA SER A 120 -5.64 14.80 -10.29
C SER A 120 -6.72 13.70 -10.17
N ALA A 121 -7.43 13.42 -11.26
CA ALA A 121 -8.38 12.31 -11.32
C ALA A 121 -7.69 10.95 -11.08
N TYR A 122 -6.43 10.81 -11.51
CA TYR A 122 -5.61 9.62 -11.26
C TYR A 122 -5.51 9.26 -9.78
N TYR A 123 -5.45 10.27 -8.90
CA TYR A 123 -5.31 10.10 -7.46
C TYR A 123 -6.63 10.14 -6.67
N TYR A 124 -7.78 10.12 -7.35
CA TYR A 124 -9.09 10.21 -6.69
C TYR A 124 -9.27 9.17 -5.57
N ARG A 125 -8.89 7.91 -5.81
CA ARG A 125 -8.97 6.85 -4.78
C ARG A 125 -8.13 7.17 -3.54
N ASN A 126 -6.93 7.73 -3.73
CA ASN A 126 -6.07 8.12 -2.61
C ASN A 126 -6.68 9.28 -1.81
N VAL A 127 -7.40 10.20 -2.47
CA VAL A 127 -8.14 11.27 -1.80
C VAL A 127 -9.25 10.68 -0.94
N CYS A 128 -10.04 9.75 -1.47
CA CYS A 128 -11.09 9.06 -0.71
C CYS A 128 -10.53 8.33 0.52
N VAL A 129 -9.35 7.71 0.40
CA VAL A 129 -8.69 7.08 1.56
C VAL A 129 -8.32 8.13 2.61
N VAL A 130 -7.61 9.20 2.26
CA VAL A 130 -7.22 10.23 3.25
C VAL A 130 -8.44 10.90 3.88
N LYS A 131 -9.51 11.10 3.12
CA LYS A 131 -10.79 11.58 3.64
C LYS A 131 -11.35 10.61 4.68
N SER A 132 -11.45 9.33 4.33
CA SER A 132 -11.96 8.30 5.25
C SER A 132 -11.11 8.14 6.51
N LEU A 133 -9.78 8.23 6.38
CA LEU A 133 -8.85 8.23 7.53
C LEU A 133 -9.08 9.43 8.46
N ASN A 134 -9.44 10.61 7.93
CA ASN A 134 -9.78 11.77 8.74
C ASN A 134 -11.11 11.59 9.48
N GLU A 135 -12.14 11.16 8.75
CA GLU A 135 -13.51 11.01 9.28
C GLU A 135 -13.61 9.88 10.32
N ASN A 136 -12.74 8.88 10.20
CA ASN A 136 -12.70 7.69 11.06
C ASN A 136 -11.37 7.64 11.84
N PHE A 137 -10.87 8.78 12.28
CA PHE A 137 -9.54 8.91 12.89
C PHE A 137 -9.33 8.01 14.13
N ASP A 138 -10.39 7.77 14.90
CA ASP A 138 -10.33 6.98 16.13
C ASP A 138 -10.43 5.46 15.89
N ASP A 139 -10.75 5.04 14.65
CA ASP A 139 -10.80 3.63 14.27
C ASP A 139 -9.39 3.01 14.09
N THR A 140 -9.35 1.70 13.87
CA THR A 140 -8.17 1.02 13.32
C THR A 140 -7.93 1.45 11.86
N TYR A 141 -6.68 1.33 11.39
CA TYR A 141 -6.37 1.61 9.99
C TYR A 141 -7.21 0.77 9.02
N LYS A 142 -7.44 -0.52 9.31
CA LYS A 142 -8.28 -1.39 8.49
C LYS A 142 -9.69 -0.81 8.32
N ASN A 143 -10.38 -0.55 9.42
CA ASN A 143 -11.77 -0.06 9.40
C ASN A 143 -11.87 1.29 8.68
N ALA A 144 -10.97 2.23 8.99
CA ALA A 144 -10.95 3.54 8.36
C ALA A 144 -10.62 3.46 6.85
N TYR A 145 -9.71 2.58 6.43
CA TYR A 145 -9.34 2.39 5.04
C TYR A 145 -10.46 1.72 4.24
N GLU A 146 -11.12 0.70 4.79
CA GLU A 146 -12.20 -0.02 4.11
C GLU A 146 -13.44 0.84 3.89
N LYS A 147 -13.76 1.73 4.83
CA LYS A 147 -14.81 2.74 4.65
C LYS A 147 -14.56 3.64 3.45
N ALA A 148 -13.33 3.83 2.99
CA ALA A 148 -13.05 4.60 1.79
C ALA A 148 -13.64 3.98 0.51
N LYS A 149 -13.98 2.68 0.52
CA LYS A 149 -14.66 1.98 -0.58
C LYS A 149 -16.06 2.56 -0.84
N GLN A 150 -16.71 3.13 0.18
CA GLN A 150 -18.04 3.77 0.05
C GLN A 150 -18.06 5.02 -0.83
N TYR A 151 -16.88 5.58 -1.15
CA TYR A 151 -16.72 6.79 -1.95
C TYR A 151 -16.31 6.50 -3.41
N GLN A 152 -16.34 5.24 -3.81
CA GLN A 152 -15.85 4.79 -5.13
C GLN A 152 -16.98 4.57 -6.15
N GLU A 153 -18.19 5.05 -5.84
CA GLU A 153 -19.34 5.13 -6.75
C GLU A 153 -19.26 6.31 -7.73
#